data_AF-A0A7J3EF06-F1
#
_entry.id   AF-A0A7J3EF06-F1
#
_cell.length_a   1.000
_cell.length_b   1.000
_cell.length_c   1.000
_cell.angle_alpha   90.00
_cell.angle_beta   90.00
_cell.angle_gamma   90.00
#
_symmetry.space_group_name_H-M   'P 1'
#
loop_
_entity.id
_entity.type
_entity.pdbx_description
1 polymer ?
#
loop_
_entity_poly.entity_id
_entity_poly.type
_entity_poly.pdbx_seq_one_letter_code
_entity_poly.pdbx_strand_id
1 'polypeptide(L)'
;MVGCESMYKENLQVVSKVLNVIRNLNGVLASEVLTQADRETLIALEGEEENVEFLGFKRYNEGLREALNRAYSIALAFRSSTFPMPHKPPVKLLHRNVTVGEMLYEDTQPSYRGKAVEVFKGFVIYPDL
;
A
#
# COMPACT_ATOMS: atom_id res chain seq x y z
N MET A 1 14.26 -27.76 23.42
CA MET A 1 13.00 -27.48 22.69
C MET A 1 12.10 -26.45 23.37
N VAL A 2 12.58 -25.65 24.34
CA VAL A 2 11.74 -24.73 25.16
C VAL A 2 11.72 -23.28 24.63
N GLY A 3 12.67 -22.90 23.78
CA GLY A 3 12.79 -21.51 23.27
C GLY A 3 11.79 -21.12 22.19
N CYS A 4 11.29 -22.07 21.38
CA CYS A 4 10.39 -21.77 20.26
C CYS A 4 8.97 -21.40 20.73
N GLU A 5 8.45 -22.09 21.74
CA GLU A 5 7.10 -21.82 22.28
C GLU A 5 7.02 -20.50 23.06
N SER A 6 8.09 -20.14 23.77
CA SER A 6 8.19 -18.86 24.51
C SER A 6 8.16 -17.67 23.55
N MET A 7 8.94 -17.75 22.47
CA MET A 7 9.04 -16.68 21.47
C MET A 7 7.74 -16.52 20.66
N TYR A 8 7.06 -17.63 20.34
CA TYR A 8 5.73 -17.59 19.71
C TYR A 8 4.68 -16.91 20.60
N LYS A 9 4.69 -17.20 21.92
CA LYS A 9 3.76 -16.59 22.88
C LYS A 9 4.02 -15.10 23.09
N GLU A 10 5.27 -14.66 23.15
CA GLU A 10 5.62 -13.24 23.25
C GLU A 10 5.17 -12.46 22.01
N ASN A 11 5.41 -13.00 20.81
CA ASN A 11 4.99 -12.36 19.57
C ASN A 11 3.46 -12.21 19.46
N LEU A 12 2.71 -13.22 19.90
CA LEU A 12 1.24 -13.14 19.94
C LEU A 12 0.75 -12.03 20.89
N GLN A 13 1.38 -11.86 22.06
CA GLN A 13 1.01 -10.80 22.99
C GLN A 13 1.27 -9.40 22.40
N VAL A 14 2.39 -9.22 21.69
CA VAL A 14 2.71 -7.95 21.01
C VAL A 14 1.68 -7.64 19.93
N VAL A 15 1.37 -8.61 19.08
CA VAL A 15 0.37 -8.47 18.01
C VAL A 15 -1.00 -8.13 18.58
N SER A 16 -1.44 -8.80 19.65
CA SER A 16 -2.70 -8.47 20.33
C SER A 16 -2.73 -7.06 20.89
N LYS A 17 -1.62 -6.58 21.48
CA LYS A 17 -1.50 -5.18 21.95
C LYS A 17 -1.63 -4.19 20.78
N VAL A 18 -0.93 -4.45 19.67
CA VAL A 18 -0.99 -3.62 18.47
C VAL A 18 -2.42 -3.56 17.90
N LEU A 19 -3.09 -4.71 17.77
CA LEU A 19 -4.48 -4.77 17.30
C LEU A 19 -5.43 -3.97 18.22
N ASN A 20 -5.25 -4.05 19.54
CA ASN A 20 -6.05 -3.26 20.47
C ASN A 20 -5.82 -1.76 20.30
N VAL A 21 -4.58 -1.32 20.07
CA VAL A 21 -4.30 0.09 19.77
C VAL A 21 -4.99 0.50 18.46
N ILE A 22 -4.87 -0.31 17.41
CA ILE A 22 -5.48 -0.05 16.10
C ILE A 22 -7.00 0.06 16.19
N ARG A 23 -7.67 -0.85 16.90
CA ARG A 23 -9.14 -0.84 17.08
C ARG A 23 -9.66 0.42 17.77
N ASN A 24 -8.83 1.07 18.58
CA ASN A 24 -9.17 2.29 19.29
C ASN A 24 -8.86 3.56 18.47
N LEU A 25 -8.30 3.44 17.26
CA LEU A 25 -8.10 4.58 16.37
C LEU A 25 -9.46 5.08 15.84
N ASN A 26 -9.57 6.41 15.70
CA ASN A 26 -10.81 7.02 15.24
C ASN A 26 -11.21 6.52 13.84
N GLY A 27 -12.46 6.09 13.70
CA GLY A 27 -13.00 5.58 12.44
C GLY A 27 -12.67 4.12 12.13
N VAL A 28 -11.88 3.41 12.93
CA VAL A 28 -11.67 1.97 12.74
C VAL A 28 -12.91 1.20 13.17
N LEU A 29 -13.37 0.28 12.31
CA LEU A 29 -14.53 -0.58 12.54
C LEU A 29 -14.09 -2.00 12.91
N ALA A 30 -13.04 -2.51 12.27
CA ALA A 30 -12.47 -3.82 12.56
C ALA A 30 -10.99 -3.85 12.15
N SER A 31 -10.25 -4.76 12.79
CA SER A 31 -8.87 -5.05 12.43
C SER A 31 -8.52 -6.50 12.70
N GLU A 32 -7.85 -7.14 11.74
CA GLU A 32 -7.46 -8.55 11.80
C GLU A 32 -6.07 -8.76 11.21
N VAL A 33 -5.34 -9.74 11.76
CA VAL A 33 -4.07 -10.19 11.20
C VAL A 33 -4.39 -11.16 10.09
N LEU A 34 -3.86 -10.89 8.90
CA LEU A 34 -4.05 -11.75 7.75
C LEU A 34 -3.27 -13.06 7.93
N THR A 35 -3.96 -14.17 7.69
CA THR A 35 -3.32 -15.49 7.62
C THR A 35 -2.50 -15.63 6.33
N GLN A 36 -1.72 -16.71 6.21
CA GLN A 36 -1.06 -17.02 4.94
C GLN A 36 -2.07 -17.20 3.80
N ALA A 37 -3.18 -17.89 4.06
CA ALA A 37 -4.23 -18.11 3.07
C ALA A 37 -4.87 -16.79 2.61
N ASP A 38 -5.20 -15.89 3.55
CA ASP A 38 -5.79 -14.58 3.19
C ASP A 38 -4.85 -13.77 2.30
N ARG A 39 -3.54 -13.79 2.58
CA ARG A 39 -2.53 -13.08 1.80
C ARG A 39 -2.42 -13.64 0.38
N GLU A 40 -2.43 -14.97 0.23
CA GLU A 40 -2.41 -15.62 -1.08
C GLU A 40 -3.67 -15.29 -1.89
N THR A 41 -4.85 -15.31 -1.25
CA THR A 41 -6.11 -14.89 -1.87
C THR A 41 -6.05 -13.45 -2.34
N LEU A 42 -5.57 -12.52 -1.50
CA LEU A 42 -5.45 -11.10 -1.88
C LEU A 42 -4.48 -10.88 -3.04
N ILE A 43 -3.34 -11.60 -3.08
CA ILE A 43 -2.39 -11.53 -4.19
C ILE A 43 -3.02 -12.04 -5.49
N ALA A 44 -3.80 -13.13 -5.42
CA ALA A 44 -4.49 -13.66 -6.59
C ALA A 44 -5.53 -12.67 -7.13
N LEU A 45 -6.36 -12.10 -6.25
CA LEU A 45 -7.36 -11.09 -6.61
C LEU A 45 -6.72 -9.83 -7.23
N GLU A 46 -5.61 -9.35 -6.66
CA GLU A 46 -4.87 -8.22 -7.25
C GLU A 46 -4.32 -8.60 -8.64
N GLY A 47 -3.78 -9.81 -8.80
CA GLY A 47 -3.28 -10.29 -10.10
C GLY A 47 -4.35 -10.36 -11.18
N GLU A 48 -5.60 -10.67 -10.82
CA GLU A 48 -6.74 -10.62 -11.74
C GLU A 48 -7.04 -9.18 -12.17
N GLU A 49 -7.03 -8.23 -11.23
CA GLU A 49 -7.26 -6.80 -11.47
C GLU A 49 -6.15 -6.12 -12.28
N GLU A 50 -4.90 -6.58 -12.17
CA GLU A 50 -3.76 -6.09 -12.96
C GLU A 50 -3.88 -6.44 -14.46
N ASN A 51 -4.68 -7.45 -14.81
CA ASN A 51 -4.99 -7.77 -16.20
C ASN A 51 -6.03 -6.82 -16.82
N VAL A 52 -6.73 -6.03 -15.99
CA VAL A 52 -7.67 -5.01 -16.46
C VAL A 52 -6.92 -3.74 -16.81
N GLU A 53 -6.92 -3.39 -18.09
CA GLU A 53 -6.32 -2.14 -18.56
C GLU A 53 -7.12 -0.93 -18.08
N PHE A 54 -6.42 0.04 -17.49
CA PHE A 54 -6.98 1.34 -17.15
C PHE A 54 -6.37 2.38 -18.08
N LEU A 55 -7.18 2.93 -19.00
CA LEU A 55 -6.73 3.90 -20.02
C LEU A 55 -5.56 3.40 -20.90
N GLY A 56 -5.52 2.09 -21.18
CA GLY A 56 -4.42 1.47 -21.96
C GLY A 56 -3.15 1.21 -21.16
N PHE A 57 -3.17 1.40 -19.83
CA PHE A 57 -2.07 1.09 -18.93
C PHE A 57 -2.42 -0.08 -18.02
N LYS A 58 -1.44 -0.96 -17.79
CA LYS A 58 -1.53 -1.96 -16.73
C LYS A 58 -1.28 -1.30 -15.38
N ARG A 59 -2.08 -1.65 -14.38
CA ARG A 59 -1.88 -1.24 -13.00
C ARG A 59 -0.96 -2.26 -12.31
N TYR A 60 -0.19 -1.81 -11.33
CA TYR A 60 0.63 -2.67 -10.50
C TYR A 60 0.72 -2.08 -9.10
N ASN A 61 0.26 -2.82 -8.09
CA ASN A 61 0.20 -2.33 -6.72
C ASN A 61 1.38 -2.86 -5.89
N GLU A 62 2.53 -2.21 -6.06
CA GLU A 62 3.76 -2.57 -5.35
C GLU A 62 3.58 -2.48 -3.83
N GLY A 63 2.85 -1.46 -3.34
CA GLY A 63 2.60 -1.26 -1.92
C GLY A 63 1.81 -2.40 -1.27
N LEU A 64 0.79 -2.94 -1.95
CA LEU A 64 0.05 -4.10 -1.48
C LEU A 64 0.96 -5.33 -1.43
N ARG A 65 1.70 -5.62 -2.51
CA ARG A 65 2.59 -6.78 -2.59
C ARG A 65 3.66 -6.76 -1.51
N GLU A 66 4.27 -5.60 -1.30
CA GLU A 66 5.25 -5.38 -0.25
C GLU A 66 4.63 -5.57 1.14
N ALA A 67 3.42 -5.04 1.38
CA ALA A 67 2.71 -5.23 2.65
C ALA A 67 2.33 -6.69 2.95
N LEU A 68 1.94 -7.47 1.94
CA LEU A 68 1.55 -8.89 2.12
C LEU A 68 2.76 -9.82 2.28
N ASN A 69 3.94 -9.43 1.79
CA ASN A 69 5.18 -10.20 1.94
C ASN A 69 5.84 -10.06 3.34
N ARG A 70 5.33 -9.18 4.21
CA ARG A 70 5.86 -8.99 5.57
C ARG A 70 5.45 -10.15 6.50
N ALA A 71 6.17 -10.26 7.63
CA ALA A 71 5.88 -11.25 8.66
C ALA A 71 4.46 -11.11 9.25
N TYR A 72 3.97 -9.87 9.37
CA TYR A 72 2.62 -9.56 9.80
C TYR A 72 2.00 -8.54 8.85
N SER A 73 0.77 -8.80 8.44
CA SER A 73 -0.05 -7.89 7.63
C SER A 73 -1.39 -7.75 8.34
N ILE A 74 -1.86 -6.53 8.54
CA ILE A 74 -3.11 -6.25 9.26
C ILE A 74 -4.09 -5.65 8.27
N ALA A 75 -5.24 -6.29 8.09
CA ALA A 75 -6.36 -5.70 7.38
C ALA A 75 -7.14 -4.79 8.32
N LEU A 76 -7.53 -3.63 7.81
CA LEU A 76 -8.27 -2.60 8.53
C LEU A 76 -9.56 -2.28 7.79
N ALA A 77 -10.70 -2.47 8.44
CA ALA A 77 -11.97 -1.90 7.99
C ALA A 77 -12.20 -0.58 8.73
N PHE A 78 -12.48 0.49 8.00
CA PHE A 78 -12.62 1.82 8.59
C PHE A 78 -13.70 2.65 7.87
N ARG A 79 -14.22 3.65 8.58
CA ARG A 79 -15.16 4.64 8.05
C ARG A 79 -14.38 5.80 7.44
N SER A 80 -14.43 5.92 6.12
CA SER A 80 -13.69 6.94 5.35
C SER A 80 -14.01 8.39 5.75
N SER A 81 -15.20 8.66 6.31
CA SER A 81 -15.59 10.00 6.75
C SER A 81 -14.91 10.47 8.04
N THR A 82 -14.27 9.55 8.79
CA THR A 82 -13.67 9.86 10.10
C THR A 82 -12.25 9.35 10.25
N PHE A 83 -11.85 8.33 9.48
CA PHE A 83 -10.49 7.81 9.51
C PHE A 83 -9.53 8.82 8.83
N PRO A 84 -8.47 9.28 9.52
CA PRO A 84 -7.50 10.21 8.95
C PRO A 84 -6.60 9.48 7.96
N MET A 85 -7.11 9.26 6.75
CA MET A 85 -6.36 8.58 5.69
C MET A 85 -5.06 9.35 5.43
N PRO A 86 -3.89 8.69 5.43
CA PRO A 86 -2.66 9.34 5.00
C PRO A 86 -2.81 9.88 3.58
N HIS A 87 -1.99 10.88 3.22
CA HIS A 87 -2.01 11.47 1.87
C HIS A 87 -1.99 10.37 0.80
N LYS A 88 -2.73 10.62 -0.29
CA LYS A 88 -3.01 9.65 -1.35
C LYS A 88 -1.73 8.90 -1.75
N PRO A 89 -1.82 7.61 -2.11
CA PRO A 89 -0.64 6.81 -2.41
C PRO A 89 0.09 7.37 -3.64
N PRO A 90 1.44 7.49 -3.61
CA PRO A 90 2.19 7.99 -4.75
C PRO A 90 1.99 7.08 -5.96
N VAL A 91 1.55 7.68 -7.07
CA VAL A 91 1.36 6.98 -8.35
C VAL A 91 2.53 7.33 -9.25
N LYS A 92 3.16 6.33 -9.86
CA LYS A 92 4.21 6.50 -10.87
C LYS A 92 3.80 5.84 -12.18
N LEU A 93 4.05 6.53 -13.27
CA LEU A 93 3.96 5.99 -14.63
C LEU A 93 5.37 5.56 -15.06
N LEU A 94 5.52 4.28 -15.38
CA LEU A 94 6.80 3.69 -15.76
C LEU A 94 6.79 3.30 -17.24
N HIS A 95 7.85 3.65 -17.97
CA HIS A 95 8.16 3.09 -19.28
C HIS A 95 9.54 2.44 -19.23
N ARG A 96 9.63 1.12 -19.47
CA ARG A 96 10.90 0.36 -19.38
C ARG A 96 11.66 0.63 -18.07
N ASN A 97 10.96 0.62 -16.95
CA ASN A 97 11.46 0.93 -15.60
C ASN A 97 11.96 2.37 -15.38
N VAL A 98 11.73 3.27 -16.32
CA VAL A 98 11.99 4.71 -16.17
C VAL A 98 10.70 5.39 -15.75
N THR A 99 10.74 6.20 -14.69
CA THR A 99 9.61 7.07 -14.32
C THR A 99 9.45 8.17 -15.35
N VAL A 100 8.40 8.08 -16.17
CA VAL A 100 8.04 9.06 -17.20
C VAL A 100 6.91 9.99 -16.74
N GLY A 101 6.32 9.72 -15.59
CA GLY A 101 5.39 10.62 -14.92
C GLY A 101 5.08 10.17 -13.50
N GLU A 102 4.59 11.07 -12.67
CA GLU A 102 4.23 10.77 -11.29
C GLU A 102 3.22 11.75 -10.70
N MET A 103 2.51 11.30 -9.67
CA MET A 103 1.65 12.13 -8.83
C MET A 103 2.48 12.74 -7.69
N LEU A 104 2.65 14.05 -7.72
CA LEU A 104 3.29 14.85 -6.69
C LEU A 104 2.25 15.40 -5.72
N TYR A 105 2.55 15.27 -4.43
CA TYR A 105 1.80 15.92 -3.36
C TYR A 105 2.51 17.20 -2.92
N GLU A 106 1.82 18.01 -2.11
CA GLU A 106 2.46 19.13 -1.42
C GLU A 106 3.74 18.64 -0.73
N ASP A 107 4.81 19.41 -0.88
CA ASP A 107 6.16 19.12 -0.36
C ASP A 107 6.90 17.90 -0.94
N THR A 108 6.42 17.30 -2.04
CA THR A 108 7.12 16.19 -2.71
C THR A 108 8.04 16.71 -3.82
N GLN A 109 9.31 16.33 -3.82
CA GLN A 109 10.22 16.63 -4.93
C GLN A 109 10.04 15.64 -6.08
N PRO A 110 10.07 16.11 -7.34
CA PRO A 110 9.99 15.22 -8.49
C PRO A 110 11.25 14.34 -8.64
N SER A 111 11.03 13.12 -9.11
CA SER A 111 12.05 12.12 -9.46
C SER A 111 12.92 12.59 -10.64
N TYR A 112 12.40 13.47 -11.51
CA TYR A 112 13.12 14.07 -12.63
C TYR A 112 13.16 15.60 -12.52
N ARG A 113 14.33 16.19 -12.83
CA ARG A 113 14.59 17.65 -12.70
C ARG A 113 14.57 18.42 -14.02
N GLY A 114 14.30 17.75 -15.15
CA GLY A 114 14.19 18.41 -16.46
C GLY A 114 12.81 18.99 -16.70
N LYS A 115 12.40 19.06 -17.97
CA LYS A 115 11.07 19.57 -18.32
C LYS A 115 9.98 18.66 -17.74
N ALA A 116 8.95 19.28 -17.17
CA ALA A 116 7.76 18.62 -16.68
C ALA A 116 6.51 19.30 -17.25
N VAL A 117 5.52 18.51 -17.61
CA VAL A 117 4.21 18.97 -18.07
C VAL A 117 3.16 18.43 -17.10
N GLU A 118 2.44 19.31 -16.42
CA GLU A 118 1.32 18.93 -15.57
C GLU A 118 0.09 18.64 -16.45
N VAL A 119 -0.46 17.43 -16.33
CA VAL A 119 -1.61 16.97 -17.14
C VAL A 119 -2.92 17.09 -16.36
N PHE A 120 -2.85 16.85 -15.05
CA PHE A 120 -3.93 17.08 -14.09
C PHE A 120 -3.31 17.57 -12.79
N LYS A 121 -4.10 18.17 -11.89
CA LYS A 121 -3.58 18.70 -10.62
C LYS A 121 -2.74 17.67 -9.87
N GLY A 122 -1.44 17.92 -9.74
CA GLY A 122 -0.45 17.07 -9.08
C GLY A 122 0.15 15.97 -9.95
N PHE A 123 -0.39 15.66 -11.13
CA PHE A 123 0.16 14.63 -12.02
C PHE A 123 1.00 15.23 -13.14
N VAL A 124 2.30 14.93 -13.12
CA VAL A 124 3.28 15.44 -14.08
C VAL A 124 3.80 14.34 -15.00
N ILE A 125 4.10 14.70 -16.25
CA ILE A 125 4.76 13.84 -17.24
C ILE A 125 6.08 14.51 -17.67
N TYR A 126 7.10 13.70 -17.90
CA TYR A 126 8.43 14.11 -18.34
C TYR A 126 8.60 13.80 -19.83
N PRO A 127 8.36 14.77 -20.74
CA PRO A 127 8.34 14.52 -22.19
C PRO A 127 9.72 14.21 -22.78
N ASP A 128 10.79 14.47 -22.04
CA ASP A 128 12.17 14.25 -22.49
C ASP A 128 12.69 12.84 -22.15
N LEU A 129 11.87 11.99 -21.52
CA LEU A 129 12.20 10.62 -21.08
C LEU A 129 11.48 9.54 -21.90
#